data_AF-A0A447QIG5-F1
#
_entry.id   AF-A0A447QIG5-F1
#
_cell.length_a   1.000
_cell.length_b   1.000
_cell.length_c   1.000
_cell.angle_alpha   90.00
_cell.angle_beta   90.00
_cell.angle_gamma   90.00
#
_symmetry.space_group_name_H-M   'P 1'
#
loop_
_entity.id
_entity.type
_entity.pdbx_description
1 polymer ?
#
loop_
_entity_poly.entity_id
_entity_poly.type
_entity_poly.pdbx_seq_one_letter_code
_entity_poly.pdbx_strand_id
1 'polypeptide(L)'
;MFRLRKLLAGLFFTAISINSALAASSWTLEKVVEVSRHGVRPPTAGNRSAMEAGSGRAWPVWYNRDGELTGHGYAAALLKGQAEAENWRQHGLLPAGCPAPGDLYVWASPLQRTRATARALTDGAFPGCGVAIHGLKGEHDPLFHALKMGLVTLDP
;
A
#
# COMPACT_ATOMS: atom_id res chain seq x y z
N MET A 1 -16.11 70.28 -20.39
CA MET A 1 -16.70 69.32 -21.35
C MET A 1 -15.62 68.27 -21.64
N PHE A 2 -15.74 66.96 -21.37
CA PHE A 2 -16.81 65.99 -21.63
C PHE A 2 -16.77 64.88 -20.56
N ARG A 3 -17.93 64.45 -20.07
CA ARG A 3 -18.10 63.26 -19.22
C ARG A 3 -18.40 62.06 -20.11
N LEU A 4 -17.62 60.99 -20.02
CA LEU A 4 -17.93 59.71 -20.66
C LEU A 4 -18.30 58.67 -19.58
N ARG A 5 -19.60 58.48 -19.38
CA ARG A 5 -20.14 57.41 -18.53
C ARG A 5 -20.11 56.10 -19.34
N LYS A 6 -19.15 55.22 -19.06
CA LYS A 6 -19.22 53.82 -19.52
C LYS A 6 -20.05 53.02 -18.52
N LEU A 7 -21.25 52.62 -18.92
CA LEU A 7 -22.04 51.59 -18.23
C LEU A 7 -21.33 50.25 -18.45
N LEU A 8 -20.63 49.76 -17.43
CA LEU A 8 -20.18 48.37 -17.36
C LEU A 8 -21.34 47.54 -16.79
N ALA A 9 -21.99 46.77 -17.65
CA ALA A 9 -22.93 45.73 -17.26
C ALA A 9 -22.16 44.67 -16.44
N GLY A 10 -22.44 44.59 -15.15
CA GLY A 10 -21.86 43.60 -14.26
C GLY A 10 -22.39 42.21 -14.60
N LEU A 11 -21.53 41.37 -15.18
CA LEU A 11 -21.78 39.94 -15.32
C LEU A 11 -21.60 39.33 -13.92
N PHE A 12 -22.71 39.11 -13.19
CA PHE A 12 -22.70 38.37 -11.94
C PHE A 12 -22.40 36.90 -12.25
N PHE A 13 -21.12 36.53 -12.17
CA PHE A 13 -20.71 35.13 -12.05
C PHE A 13 -21.12 34.67 -10.64
N THR A 14 -22.31 34.08 -10.53
CA THR A 14 -22.66 33.30 -9.34
C THR A 14 -21.76 32.07 -9.31
N ALA A 15 -20.68 32.16 -8.54
CA ALA A 15 -19.89 30.99 -8.17
C ALA A 15 -20.83 30.06 -7.38
N ILE A 16 -21.30 28.99 -8.03
CA ILE A 16 -21.95 27.88 -7.35
C ILE A 16 -20.83 27.20 -6.55
N SER A 17 -20.69 27.59 -5.29
CA SER A 17 -19.92 26.82 -4.32
C SER A 17 -20.63 25.49 -4.15
N ILE A 18 -20.15 24.46 -4.83
CA ILE A 18 -20.51 23.08 -4.52
C ILE A 18 -19.90 22.80 -3.15
N ASN A 19 -20.66 23.10 -2.09
CA ASN A 19 -20.35 22.62 -0.75
C ASN A 19 -20.55 21.11 -0.78
N SER A 20 -19.49 20.37 -1.11
CA SER A 20 -19.36 18.96 -0.78
C SER A 20 -19.22 18.84 0.74
N ALA A 21 -20.28 19.16 1.48
CA ALA A 21 -20.40 18.76 2.86
C ALA A 21 -20.60 17.24 2.84
N LEU A 22 -19.49 16.50 2.84
CA LEU A 22 -19.49 15.13 3.32
C LEU A 22 -20.16 15.19 4.70
N ALA A 23 -21.39 14.69 4.79
CA ALA A 23 -22.06 14.55 6.07
C ALA A 23 -21.08 13.81 6.98
N ALA A 24 -20.61 14.48 8.03
CA ALA A 24 -19.71 13.87 8.98
C ALA A 24 -20.42 12.62 9.50
N SER A 25 -19.88 11.46 9.14
CA SER A 25 -20.41 10.19 9.58
C SER A 25 -20.39 10.18 11.10
N SER A 26 -21.45 9.68 11.75
CA SER A 26 -21.44 9.46 13.21
C SER A 26 -20.44 8.38 13.65
N TRP A 27 -19.76 7.73 12.70
CA TRP A 27 -18.75 6.71 12.93
C TRP A 27 -17.35 7.30 12.91
N THR A 28 -16.53 6.84 13.85
CA THR A 28 -15.11 7.17 13.95
C THR A 28 -14.29 5.93 13.61
N LEU A 29 -13.28 6.06 12.75
CA LEU A 29 -12.33 5.00 12.48
C LEU A 29 -11.26 5.00 13.58
N GLU A 30 -11.34 4.05 14.50
CA GLU A 30 -10.45 4.00 15.66
C GLU A 30 -9.17 3.18 15.42
N LYS A 31 -9.25 2.14 14.57
CA LYS A 31 -8.12 1.25 14.29
C LYS A 31 -8.29 0.54 12.95
N VAL A 32 -7.17 0.27 12.28
CA VAL A 32 -7.09 -0.64 11.13
C VAL A 32 -6.10 -1.75 11.45
N VAL A 33 -6.48 -2.98 11.09
CA VAL A 33 -5.59 -4.13 10.98
C VAL A 33 -5.66 -4.60 9.54
N GLU A 34 -4.52 -4.56 8.85
CA GLU A 34 -4.41 -4.99 7.46
C GLU A 34 -3.53 -6.23 7.35
N VAL A 35 -4.03 -7.24 6.62
CA VAL A 35 -3.24 -8.40 6.21
C VAL A 35 -2.99 -8.31 4.72
N SER A 36 -1.82 -7.78 4.34
CA SER A 36 -1.45 -7.60 2.93
C SER A 36 -0.70 -8.81 2.39
N ARG A 37 -1.04 -9.19 1.16
CA ARG A 37 -0.16 -10.03 0.33
C ARG A 37 1.05 -9.20 -0.14
N HIS A 38 2.15 -9.86 -0.46
CA HIS A 38 3.26 -9.22 -1.17
C HIS A 38 2.83 -8.76 -2.58
N GLY A 39 3.54 -7.77 -3.13
CA GLY A 39 3.34 -7.28 -4.49
C GLY A 39 3.81 -8.25 -5.58
N VAL A 40 3.84 -7.76 -6.83
CA VAL A 40 4.13 -8.56 -8.03
C VAL A 40 5.55 -9.12 -8.00
N ARG A 41 5.67 -10.42 -8.24
CA ARG A 41 6.92 -11.18 -8.30
C ARG A 41 6.96 -12.11 -9.52
N PRO A 42 8.14 -12.51 -9.99
CA PRO A 42 8.27 -13.66 -10.90
C PRO A 42 7.79 -14.97 -10.22
N PRO A 43 7.71 -16.08 -10.99
CA PRO A 43 7.58 -17.41 -10.40
C PRO A 43 8.62 -17.64 -9.31
N THR A 44 8.30 -18.43 -8.29
CA THR A 44 9.36 -18.97 -7.42
C THR A 44 10.16 -20.01 -8.20
N ALA A 45 11.38 -20.34 -7.75
CA ALA A 45 12.19 -21.37 -8.40
C ALA A 45 11.42 -22.69 -8.58
N GLY A 46 10.72 -23.15 -7.53
CA GLY A 46 9.87 -24.34 -7.61
C GLY A 46 8.70 -24.20 -8.59
N ASN A 47 8.06 -23.03 -8.67
CA ASN A 47 7.02 -22.79 -9.67
C ASN A 47 7.58 -22.80 -11.09
N ARG A 48 8.76 -22.20 -11.34
CA ARG A 48 9.41 -22.23 -12.64
C ARG A 48 9.67 -23.67 -13.08
N SER A 49 10.31 -24.47 -12.22
CA SER A 49 10.60 -25.88 -12.53
C SER A 49 9.33 -26.65 -12.89
N ALA A 50 8.25 -26.47 -12.12
CA ALA A 50 6.97 -27.12 -12.40
C ALA A 50 6.34 -26.66 -13.73
N MET A 51 6.40 -25.35 -14.02
CA MET A 51 5.86 -24.76 -15.26
C MET A 51 6.62 -25.24 -16.50
N GLU A 52 7.95 -25.29 -16.44
CA GLU A 52 8.80 -25.74 -17.55
C GLU A 52 8.62 -27.24 -17.80
N ALA A 53 8.60 -28.05 -16.74
CA ALA A 53 8.30 -29.48 -16.84
C ALA A 53 6.91 -29.75 -17.44
N GLY A 54 5.89 -29.02 -16.99
CA GLY A 54 4.51 -29.21 -17.45
C GLY A 54 4.25 -28.72 -18.88
N SER A 55 5.07 -27.81 -19.40
CA SER A 55 4.89 -27.23 -20.75
C SER A 55 5.90 -27.72 -21.78
N GLY A 56 6.96 -28.42 -21.35
CA GLY A 56 8.04 -28.87 -22.23
C GLY A 56 8.86 -27.74 -22.86
N ARG A 57 8.80 -26.52 -22.31
CA ARG A 57 9.51 -25.34 -22.82
C ARG A 57 9.99 -24.43 -21.72
N ALA A 58 11.05 -23.68 -22.00
CA ALA A 58 11.51 -22.59 -21.14
C ALA A 58 10.47 -21.45 -21.09
N TRP A 59 10.31 -20.85 -19.91
CA TRP A 59 9.48 -19.67 -19.72
C TRP A 59 10.32 -18.39 -19.71
N PRO A 60 9.74 -17.23 -20.09
CA PRO A 60 10.45 -15.96 -20.03
C PRO A 60 11.13 -15.72 -18.68
N VAL A 61 12.37 -15.26 -18.74
CA VAL A 61 13.15 -14.88 -17.56
C VAL A 61 12.89 -13.42 -17.25
N TRP A 62 12.60 -13.13 -16.00
CA TRP A 62 12.34 -11.76 -15.53
C TRP A 62 13.67 -11.11 -15.16
N TYR A 63 13.73 -9.79 -15.15
CA TYR A 63 14.92 -9.07 -14.68
C TYR A 63 15.21 -9.33 -13.19
N ASN A 64 14.16 -9.52 -12.39
CA ASN A 64 14.26 -9.84 -10.98
C ASN A 64 14.47 -11.34 -10.75
N ARG A 65 15.13 -11.69 -9.64
CA ARG A 65 15.28 -13.07 -9.21
C ARG A 65 13.91 -13.71 -8.94
N ASP A 66 13.82 -15.00 -9.21
CA ASP A 66 12.61 -15.77 -8.96
C ASP A 66 12.13 -15.64 -7.51
N GLY A 67 10.85 -15.33 -7.33
CA GLY A 67 10.25 -15.18 -6.02
C GLY A 67 10.56 -13.87 -5.27
N GLU A 68 11.37 -12.97 -5.81
CA GLU A 68 11.60 -11.63 -5.26
C GLU A 68 10.60 -10.60 -5.79
N LEU A 69 10.39 -9.52 -5.04
CA LEU A 69 9.53 -8.42 -5.48
C LEU A 69 10.15 -7.72 -6.69
N THR A 70 9.32 -7.45 -7.70
CA THR A 70 9.73 -6.67 -8.88
C THR A 70 9.72 -5.16 -8.59
N GLY A 71 10.47 -4.38 -9.38
CA GLY A 71 10.38 -2.92 -9.33
C GLY A 71 8.95 -2.42 -9.61
N HIS A 72 8.25 -3.04 -10.57
CA HIS A 72 6.85 -2.74 -10.84
C HIS A 72 5.94 -3.09 -9.65
N GLY A 73 6.16 -4.23 -9.00
CA GLY A 73 5.44 -4.64 -7.80
C GLY A 73 5.66 -3.68 -6.63
N TYR A 74 6.86 -3.11 -6.50
CA TYR A 74 7.16 -2.04 -5.55
C TYR A 74 6.35 -0.79 -5.85
N ALA A 75 6.40 -0.29 -7.09
CA ALA A 75 5.68 0.91 -7.50
C ALA A 75 4.16 0.78 -7.27
N ALA A 76 3.58 -0.37 -7.61
CA ALA A 76 2.16 -0.63 -7.37
C ALA A 76 1.81 -0.63 -5.87
N ALA A 77 2.63 -1.27 -5.03
CA ALA A 77 2.42 -1.28 -3.58
C ALA A 77 2.59 0.12 -2.96
N LEU A 78 3.53 0.93 -3.47
CA LEU A 78 3.70 2.32 -3.07
C LEU A 78 2.44 3.14 -3.34
N LEU A 79 1.89 3.04 -4.55
CA LEU A 79 0.66 3.75 -4.91
C LEU A 79 -0.54 3.31 -4.05
N LYS A 80 -0.64 2.00 -3.75
CA LYS A 80 -1.65 1.49 -2.81
C LYS A 80 -1.48 2.13 -1.42
N GLY A 81 -0.26 2.10 -0.86
CA GLY A 81 0.01 2.65 0.46
C GLY A 81 -0.27 4.15 0.56
N GLN A 82 0.03 4.91 -0.50
CA GLN A 82 -0.33 6.32 -0.60
C GLN A 82 -1.86 6.51 -0.51
N ALA A 83 -2.63 5.79 -1.34
CA ALA A 83 -4.08 5.91 -1.36
C ALA A 83 -4.73 5.49 -0.02
N GLU A 84 -4.21 4.44 0.63
CA GLU A 84 -4.68 4.00 1.95
C GLU A 84 -4.44 5.05 3.03
N ALA A 85 -3.24 5.64 3.07
CA ALA A 85 -2.94 6.68 4.02
C ALA A 85 -3.77 7.95 3.77
N GLU A 86 -3.99 8.34 2.52
CA GLU A 86 -4.90 9.44 2.17
C GLU A 86 -6.30 9.17 2.71
N ASN A 87 -6.84 7.96 2.50
CA ASN A 87 -8.14 7.57 3.02
C ASN A 87 -8.19 7.59 4.55
N TRP A 88 -7.18 7.05 5.25
CA TRP A 88 -7.14 7.04 6.71
C TRP A 88 -7.00 8.43 7.32
N ARG A 89 -6.28 9.35 6.66
CA ARG A 89 -6.20 10.76 7.06
C ARG A 89 -7.56 11.45 6.92
N GLN A 90 -8.29 11.20 5.83
CA GLN A 90 -9.64 11.74 5.64
C GLN A 90 -10.62 11.28 6.73
N HIS A 91 -10.43 10.08 7.26
CA HIS A 91 -11.22 9.52 8.37
C HIS A 91 -10.66 9.86 9.76
N GLY A 92 -9.65 10.72 9.85
CA GLY A 92 -9.07 11.18 11.11
C GLY A 92 -8.23 10.14 11.87
N LEU A 93 -7.96 8.98 11.28
CA LEU A 93 -7.16 7.93 11.93
C LEU A 93 -5.67 8.31 11.99
N LEU A 94 -5.16 8.99 10.96
CA LEU A 94 -3.74 9.36 10.86
C LEU A 94 -3.54 10.89 10.83
N PRO A 95 -2.60 11.43 11.62
CA PRO A 95 -2.24 12.85 11.59
C PRO A 95 -1.40 13.16 10.36
N ALA A 96 -1.53 14.36 9.77
CA ALA A 96 -0.70 14.79 8.63
C ALA A 96 0.82 14.61 8.89
N GLY A 97 1.57 14.17 7.88
CA GLY A 97 3.01 13.93 8.00
C GLY A 97 3.35 12.51 8.51
N CYS A 98 4.46 12.41 9.26
CA CYS A 98 4.99 11.15 9.78
C CYS A 98 4.20 10.64 10.99
N PRO A 99 4.08 9.31 11.16
CA PRO A 99 3.36 8.73 12.29
C PRO A 99 4.17 8.92 13.59
N ALA A 100 3.48 9.14 14.71
CA ALA A 100 4.13 9.16 16.02
C ALA A 100 4.48 7.73 16.48
N PRO A 101 5.42 7.57 17.44
CA PRO A 101 5.69 6.27 18.03
C PRO A 101 4.40 5.64 18.58
N GLY A 102 4.04 4.45 18.08
CA GLY A 102 2.85 3.71 18.50
C GLY A 102 1.64 3.82 17.56
N ASP A 103 1.60 4.80 16.65
CA ASP A 103 0.48 4.97 15.70
C ASP A 103 0.45 3.84 14.66
N LEU A 104 1.64 3.35 14.29
CA LEU A 104 1.84 2.36 13.25
C LEU A 104 2.76 1.25 13.73
N TYR A 105 2.38 0.01 13.45
CA TYR A 105 3.23 -1.15 13.61
C TYR A 105 3.17 -2.01 12.36
N VAL A 106 4.32 -2.26 11.74
CA VAL A 106 4.41 -3.03 10.50
C VAL A 106 5.23 -4.28 10.75
N TRP A 107 4.63 -5.43 10.51
CA TRP A 107 5.26 -6.74 10.66
C TRP A 107 5.24 -7.48 9.34
N ALA A 108 6.40 -7.96 8.90
CA ALA A 108 6.54 -8.68 7.65
C ALA A 108 7.17 -10.06 7.87
N SER A 109 6.63 -11.05 7.16
CA SER A 109 7.28 -12.35 6.96
C SER A 109 8.73 -12.16 6.51
N PRO A 110 9.66 -13.04 6.90
CA PRO A 110 11.10 -12.87 6.67
C PRO A 110 11.53 -12.91 5.20
N LEU A 111 10.62 -13.24 4.29
CA LEU A 111 10.90 -13.31 2.85
C LEU A 111 11.19 -11.92 2.27
N GLN A 112 12.11 -11.87 1.29
CA GLN A 112 12.48 -10.61 0.62
C GLN A 112 11.25 -9.86 0.10
N ARG A 113 10.36 -10.58 -0.60
CA ARG A 113 9.20 -9.98 -1.25
C ARG A 113 8.21 -9.35 -0.27
N THR A 114 8.07 -9.91 0.94
CA THR A 114 7.16 -9.38 1.96
C THR A 114 7.78 -8.18 2.66
N ARG A 115 9.06 -8.23 3.03
CA ARG A 115 9.76 -7.07 3.61
C ARG A 115 9.83 -5.89 2.64
N ALA A 116 10.10 -6.15 1.36
CA ALA A 116 10.13 -5.13 0.32
C ALA A 116 8.75 -4.55 0.03
N THR A 117 7.68 -5.36 0.06
CA THR A 117 6.31 -4.84 -0.11
C THR A 117 5.90 -3.99 1.09
N ALA A 118 6.19 -4.44 2.31
CA ALA A 118 5.92 -3.69 3.52
C ALA A 118 6.62 -2.32 3.48
N ARG A 119 7.89 -2.29 3.03
CA ARG A 119 8.61 -1.03 2.79
C ARG A 119 7.93 -0.16 1.73
N ALA A 120 7.53 -0.73 0.60
CA ALA A 120 6.85 0.03 -0.45
C ALA A 120 5.54 0.66 0.03
N LEU A 121 4.70 -0.09 0.75
CA LEU A 121 3.46 0.40 1.36
C LEU A 121 3.75 1.57 2.30
N THR A 122 4.74 1.44 3.18
CA THR A 122 5.08 2.50 4.14
C THR A 122 5.75 3.70 3.50
N ASP A 123 6.54 3.51 2.44
CA ASP A 123 7.16 4.61 1.69
C ASP A 123 6.09 5.44 0.98
N GLY A 124 5.03 4.82 0.47
CA GLY A 124 3.87 5.52 -0.11
C GLY A 124 2.99 6.18 0.95
N ALA A 125 2.71 5.49 2.05
CA ALA A 125 1.86 5.98 3.12
C ALA A 125 2.49 7.13 3.92
N PHE A 126 3.80 7.07 4.12
CA PHE A 126 4.59 7.99 4.96
C PHE A 126 5.93 8.37 4.28
N PRO A 127 5.88 9.14 3.18
CA PRO A 127 7.08 9.47 2.40
C PRO A 127 8.15 10.17 3.25
N GLY A 128 9.38 9.65 3.20
CA GLY A 128 10.53 10.22 3.91
C GLY A 128 10.59 9.94 5.42
N CYS A 129 9.60 9.26 5.99
CA CYS A 129 9.53 9.03 7.44
C CYS A 129 10.40 7.87 7.94
N GLY A 130 10.96 7.05 7.04
CA GLY A 130 11.86 5.96 7.41
C GLY A 130 11.21 4.90 8.32
N VAL A 131 9.91 4.63 8.12
CA VAL A 131 9.14 3.67 8.94
C VAL A 131 9.87 2.33 9.07
N ALA A 132 9.97 1.85 10.31
CA ALA A 132 10.59 0.57 10.60
C ALA A 132 9.66 -0.59 10.20
N ILE A 133 10.24 -1.59 9.53
CA ILE A 133 9.57 -2.85 9.24
C ILE A 133 10.10 -3.90 10.21
N HIS A 134 9.23 -4.40 11.06
CA HIS A 134 9.56 -5.44 12.03
C HIS A 134 9.37 -6.83 11.42
N GLY A 135 10.00 -7.83 12.04
CA GLY A 135 9.89 -9.22 11.66
C GLY A 135 10.99 -10.06 12.30
N LEU A 136 10.84 -11.38 12.24
CA LEU A 136 11.87 -12.29 12.74
C LEU A 136 13.10 -12.29 11.83
N LYS A 137 14.27 -12.52 12.42
CA LYS A 137 15.54 -12.67 11.69
C LYS A 137 15.73 -14.05 11.07
N GLY A 138 14.98 -15.06 11.53
CA GLY A 138 15.04 -16.44 11.01
C GLY A 138 14.35 -16.61 9.66
N GLU A 139 14.43 -17.81 9.10
CA GLU A 139 13.81 -18.14 7.81
C GLU A 139 12.29 -18.29 7.88
N HIS A 140 11.79 -18.64 9.06
CA HIS A 140 10.39 -18.90 9.31
C HIS A 140 9.85 -17.97 10.38
N ASP A 141 8.55 -17.71 10.27
CA ASP A 141 7.81 -16.87 11.20
C ASP A 141 6.52 -17.62 11.52
N PRO A 142 6.26 -17.96 12.80
CA PRO A 142 5.10 -18.75 13.16
C PRO A 142 3.79 -18.06 12.79
N LEU A 143 3.73 -16.73 12.70
CA LEU A 143 2.51 -16.02 12.24
C LEU A 143 2.19 -16.31 10.77
N PHE A 144 3.19 -16.54 9.93
CA PHE A 144 3.01 -16.74 8.48
C PHE A 144 3.27 -18.18 8.01
N HIS A 145 3.96 -18.98 8.82
CA HIS A 145 4.50 -20.28 8.43
C HIS A 145 4.18 -21.39 9.43
N ALA A 146 3.20 -21.22 10.33
CA ALA A 146 2.82 -22.21 11.34
C ALA A 146 2.68 -23.63 10.78
N LEU A 147 1.99 -23.79 9.65
CA LEU A 147 1.80 -25.09 8.99
C LEU A 147 3.13 -25.72 8.55
N LYS A 148 4.01 -24.94 7.91
CA LYS A 148 5.34 -25.41 7.50
C LYS A 148 6.23 -25.76 8.67
N MET A 149 6.02 -25.10 9.80
CA MET A 149 6.72 -25.35 11.05
C MET A 149 6.12 -26.51 11.85
N GLY A 150 5.02 -27.13 11.39
CA GLY A 150 4.34 -28.21 12.11
C GLY A 150 3.68 -27.76 13.41
N LEU A 151 3.44 -26.45 13.58
CA LEU A 151 2.81 -25.89 14.78
C LEU A 151 1.28 -26.02 14.77
N VAL A 152 0.70 -26.21 13.60
CA VAL A 152 -0.74 -26.36 13.39
C VAL A 152 -1.01 -27.37 12.27
N THR A 153 -2.19 -27.97 12.28
CA THR A 153 -2.76 -28.74 11.18
C THR A 153 -3.82 -27.90 10.47
N LEU A 154 -4.02 -28.12 9.18
CA LEU A 154 -5.22 -27.60 8.52
C LEU A 154 -6.43 -28.38 9.02
N ASP A 155 -7.56 -27.70 9.21
CA ASP A 155 -8.82 -28.41 9.37
C ASP A 155 -9.08 -29.24 8.09
N PRO A 156 -9.54 -30.50 8.25
CA PRO A 156 -9.74 -31.43 7.15
C PRO A 156 -10.79 -31.01 6.13
#